data_AF-A0A1S3K7U9-F1
#
_entry.id   AF-A0A1S3K7U9-F1
#
_cell.length_a   1.000
_cell.length_b   1.000
_cell.length_c   1.000
_cell.angle_alpha   90.00
_cell.angle_beta   90.00
_cell.angle_gamma   90.00
#
_symmetry.space_group_name_H-M   'P 1'
#
loop_
_entity.id
_entity.type
_entity.pdbx_description
1 polymer ?
#
loop_
_entity_poly.entity_id
_entity_poly.type
_entity_poly.pdbx_seq_one_letter_code
_entity_poly.pdbx_strand_id
1 'polypeptide(L)'
;MLKIVGVFLAVVGVVACHLCLISPPQRGSMLGLNKAASPDCLRLTPPCGGVKPVEPNMMIRDGMNYTVTFQKNLDHYLNTSPGHFDIAIGTMAVSPNENDTIIDLVRIMDRGEPSLHLYTINVTIPRNEHGHKLRYIQVRYTTMNPSAPAVFYQCGDFFLFQ
;
A
#
# COMPACT_ATOMS: atom_id res chain seq x y z
N MET A 1 -19.13 36.74 -40.33
CA MET A 1 -18.07 35.70 -40.22
C MET A 1 -18.02 35.22 -38.79
N LEU A 2 -18.56 34.03 -38.50
CA LEU A 2 -18.66 33.47 -37.14
C LEU A 2 -17.41 32.60 -36.88
N LYS A 3 -16.56 33.01 -35.94
CA LYS A 3 -15.38 32.23 -35.54
C LYS A 3 -15.82 31.18 -34.50
N ILE A 4 -15.90 29.92 -34.91
CA ILE A 4 -16.08 28.79 -34.00
C ILE A 4 -14.75 28.55 -33.29
N VAL A 5 -14.67 28.91 -32.02
CA VAL A 5 -13.53 28.60 -31.13
C VAL A 5 -13.79 27.20 -30.57
N GLY A 6 -13.09 26.20 -31.13
CA GLY A 6 -13.12 24.83 -30.62
C GLY A 6 -12.29 24.72 -29.34
N VAL A 7 -12.95 24.56 -28.20
CA VAL A 7 -12.31 24.23 -26.93
C VAL A 7 -11.97 22.74 -26.96
N PHE A 8 -10.71 22.40 -27.23
CA PHE A 8 -10.17 21.05 -27.06
C PHE A 8 -10.02 20.79 -25.55
N LEU A 9 -11.02 20.16 -24.95
CA LEU A 9 -10.95 19.68 -23.58
C LEU A 9 -10.03 18.44 -23.55
N ALA A 10 -8.74 18.65 -23.31
CA ALA A 10 -7.79 17.56 -23.10
C ALA A 10 -8.15 16.84 -21.79
N VAL A 11 -8.90 15.74 -21.89
CA VAL A 11 -9.11 14.81 -20.79
C VAL A 11 -7.77 14.14 -20.53
N VAL A 12 -7.00 14.68 -19.59
CA VAL A 12 -5.85 13.99 -19.02
C VAL A 12 -6.43 12.81 -18.24
N GLY A 13 -6.52 11.65 -18.90
CA GLY A 13 -6.90 10.41 -18.25
C GLY A 13 -5.84 10.08 -17.21
N VAL A 14 -6.13 10.38 -15.94
CA VAL A 14 -5.30 9.97 -14.82
C VAL A 14 -5.46 8.46 -14.70
N VAL A 15 -4.54 7.70 -15.30
CA VAL A 15 -4.46 6.26 -15.07
C VAL A 15 -3.86 6.08 -13.68
N ALA A 16 -4.74 6.00 -12.67
CA ALA A 16 -4.34 5.90 -11.28
C ALA A 16 -4.06 4.43 -10.92
N CYS A 17 -2.79 4.04 -10.75
CA CYS A 17 -2.45 2.69 -10.23
C CYS A 17 -3.01 2.54 -8.85
N HIS A 18 -3.45 1.35 -8.48
CA HIS A 18 -4.06 1.15 -7.18
C HIS A 18 -3.51 -0.11 -6.55
N LEU A 19 -3.17 -0.01 -5.27
CA LEU A 19 -2.72 -1.08 -4.41
C LEU A 19 -3.71 -1.19 -3.27
N CYS A 20 -4.24 -2.38 -2.99
CA CYS A 20 -5.08 -2.61 -1.81
C CYS A 20 -4.39 -3.58 -0.86
N LEU A 21 -4.50 -3.36 0.44
CA LEU A 21 -4.02 -4.31 1.45
C LEU A 21 -5.24 -4.97 2.11
N ILE A 22 -5.29 -6.30 2.07
CA ILE A 22 -6.44 -7.10 2.52
C ILE A 22 -6.21 -7.66 3.91
N SER A 23 -5.00 -8.15 4.18
CA SER A 23 -4.61 -8.70 5.47
C SER A 23 -3.20 -8.26 5.84
N PRO A 24 -2.98 -7.50 6.93
CA PRO A 24 -4.03 -6.93 7.80
C PRO A 24 -4.99 -6.01 7.02
N PRO A 25 -6.23 -5.76 7.48
CA PRO A 25 -7.14 -4.86 6.76
C PRO A 25 -6.50 -3.48 6.56
N GLN A 26 -6.56 -2.93 5.34
CA GLN A 26 -6.04 -1.58 5.09
C GLN A 26 -6.79 -0.53 5.91
N ARG A 27 -6.10 0.58 6.21
CA ARG A 27 -6.73 1.79 6.70
C ARG A 27 -7.76 2.31 5.70
N GLY A 28 -8.86 2.86 6.21
CA GLY A 28 -9.96 3.37 5.40
C GLY A 28 -10.96 2.27 5.05
N SER A 29 -11.58 2.37 3.87
CA SER A 29 -12.65 1.47 3.46
C SER A 29 -12.10 0.23 2.74
N MET A 30 -12.78 -0.90 2.94
CA MET A 30 -12.59 -2.17 2.23
C MET A 30 -13.65 -2.37 1.14
N LEU A 31 -14.49 -1.37 0.87
CA LEU A 31 -15.59 -1.49 -0.09
C LEU A 31 -15.07 -1.37 -1.52
N GLY A 32 -15.53 -2.24 -2.40
CA GLY A 32 -15.24 -2.17 -3.83
C GLY A 32 -13.80 -2.51 -4.23
N LEU A 33 -12.99 -3.09 -3.33
CA LEU A 33 -11.63 -3.55 -3.68
C LEU A 33 -11.63 -4.60 -4.80
N ASN A 34 -12.75 -5.31 -4.99
CA ASN A 34 -12.96 -6.25 -6.09
C ASN A 34 -13.17 -5.58 -7.46
N LYS A 35 -13.17 -4.24 -7.54
CA LYS A 35 -13.21 -3.49 -8.79
C LYS A 35 -11.86 -2.87 -9.06
N ALA A 36 -11.39 -3.01 -10.29
CA ALA A 36 -10.16 -2.36 -10.71
C ALA A 36 -10.36 -0.84 -10.63
N ALA A 37 -9.27 -0.14 -10.37
CA ALA A 37 -9.30 1.30 -10.18
C ALA A 37 -10.17 1.74 -8.95
N SER A 38 -10.20 0.98 -7.85
CA SER A 38 -10.89 1.39 -6.61
C SER A 38 -10.22 2.61 -5.94
N PRO A 39 -10.96 3.71 -5.65
CA PRO A 39 -10.38 4.92 -5.03
C PRO A 39 -9.71 4.68 -3.67
N ASP A 40 -10.19 3.70 -2.88
CA ASP A 40 -9.59 3.38 -1.60
C ASP A 40 -8.17 2.80 -1.72
N CYS A 41 -7.81 2.38 -2.94
CA CYS A 41 -6.52 1.80 -3.28
C CYS A 41 -5.56 2.81 -3.94
N LEU A 42 -6.01 4.06 -4.14
CA LEU A 42 -5.22 5.19 -4.64
C LEU A 42 -4.60 5.98 -3.49
N ARG A 43 -3.42 5.55 -3.06
CA ARG A 43 -2.77 6.10 -1.87
C ARG A 43 -1.33 6.47 -2.16
N LEU A 44 -1.05 7.77 -2.28
CA LEU A 44 0.23 8.29 -2.79
C LEU A 44 1.12 8.93 -1.72
N THR A 45 0.55 9.32 -0.58
CA THR A 45 1.29 10.04 0.47
C THR A 45 1.97 9.06 1.42
N PRO A 46 3.29 9.08 1.62
CA PRO A 46 3.95 8.21 2.59
C PRO A 46 3.58 8.57 4.04
N PRO A 47 3.67 7.62 5.00
CA PRO A 47 3.91 6.20 4.77
C PRO A 47 2.62 5.42 4.43
N CYS A 48 1.43 5.97 4.72
CA CYS A 48 0.17 5.21 4.71
C CYS A 48 -0.95 5.84 3.89
N GLY A 49 -0.59 6.45 2.75
CA GLY A 49 -1.57 7.06 1.86
C GLY A 49 -2.20 8.35 2.36
N GLY A 50 -1.67 8.96 3.41
CA GLY A 50 -2.31 10.09 4.11
C GLY A 50 -3.53 9.70 4.94
N VAL A 51 -3.76 8.39 5.15
CA VAL A 51 -4.87 7.89 5.97
C VAL A 51 -4.41 7.79 7.42
N LYS A 52 -5.18 8.40 8.31
CA LYS A 52 -4.93 8.36 9.75
C LYS A 52 -4.99 6.90 10.26
N PRO A 53 -4.14 6.55 11.23
CA PRO A 53 -4.23 5.27 11.90
C PRO A 53 -5.61 5.02 12.51
N VAL A 54 -6.00 3.76 12.57
CA VAL A 54 -7.25 3.30 13.21
C VAL A 54 -6.92 2.38 14.38
N GLU A 55 -7.84 2.29 15.33
CA GLU A 55 -7.70 1.31 16.41
C GLU A 55 -7.78 -0.11 15.81
N PRO A 56 -6.73 -0.94 15.99
CA PRO A 56 -6.74 -2.27 15.41
C PRO A 56 -7.76 -3.19 16.06
N ASN A 57 -8.38 -4.04 15.25
CA ASN A 57 -9.22 -5.15 15.71
C ASN A 57 -8.47 -6.50 15.67
N MET A 58 -7.16 -6.48 15.49
CA MET A 58 -6.34 -7.69 15.35
C MET A 58 -5.05 -7.62 16.13
N MET A 59 -4.56 -8.80 16.52
CA MET A 59 -3.31 -8.96 17.23
C MET A 59 -2.41 -9.95 16.50
N ILE A 60 -1.12 -9.65 16.44
CA ILE A 60 -0.10 -10.53 15.88
C ILE A 60 0.92 -10.83 16.98
N ARG A 61 1.33 -12.09 17.09
CA ARG A 61 2.33 -12.50 18.06
C ARG A 61 3.73 -12.13 17.57
N ASP A 62 4.56 -11.61 18.46
CA ASP A 62 5.93 -11.24 18.12
C ASP A 62 6.80 -12.47 17.76
N GLY A 63 7.75 -12.28 16.86
CA GLY A 63 8.61 -13.37 16.36
C GLY A 63 7.91 -14.43 15.49
N MET A 64 6.59 -14.33 15.28
CA MET A 64 5.84 -15.31 14.49
C MET A 64 5.75 -14.93 13.02
N ASN A 65 5.52 -15.95 12.19
CA ASN A 65 5.16 -15.73 10.80
C ASN A 65 3.72 -15.19 10.70
N TYR A 66 3.54 -14.19 9.86
CA TYR A 66 2.26 -13.61 9.52
C TYR A 66 2.08 -13.62 8.00
N THR A 67 0.87 -13.95 7.56
CA THR A 67 0.53 -13.96 6.13
C THR A 67 -0.04 -12.60 5.73
N VAL A 68 0.73 -11.86 4.94
CA VAL A 68 0.26 -10.60 4.34
C VAL A 68 -0.42 -10.91 3.01
N THR A 69 -1.65 -10.43 2.87
CA THR A 69 -2.41 -10.55 1.62
C THR A 69 -2.72 -9.16 1.08
N PHE A 70 -2.33 -8.90 -0.16
CA PHE A 70 -2.58 -7.64 -0.83
C PHE A 70 -2.98 -7.88 -2.29
N GLN A 71 -3.55 -6.85 -2.91
CA GLN A 71 -4.07 -6.91 -4.25
C GLN A 71 -3.47 -5.82 -5.12
N LYS A 72 -2.94 -6.20 -6.28
CA LYS A 72 -2.63 -5.26 -7.36
C LYS A 72 -3.94 -4.83 -8.00
N ASN A 73 -4.55 -3.75 -7.52
CA ASN A 73 -5.90 -3.37 -7.91
C ASN A 73 -5.99 -2.73 -9.30
N LEU A 74 -4.97 -1.97 -9.69
CA LEU A 74 -4.78 -1.57 -11.08
C LEU A 74 -3.33 -1.78 -11.51
N ASP A 75 -3.15 -2.39 -12.67
CA ASP A 75 -1.85 -2.76 -13.23
C ASP A 75 -1.15 -1.58 -13.92
N HIS A 76 0.13 -1.40 -13.58
CA HIS A 76 1.03 -0.40 -14.16
C HIS A 76 2.38 -0.97 -14.54
N TYR A 77 2.44 -2.29 -14.68
CA TYR A 77 3.60 -3.01 -15.13
C TYR A 77 4.11 -2.43 -16.46
N LEU A 78 5.43 -2.21 -16.51
CA LEU A 78 6.13 -1.82 -17.71
C LEU A 78 7.24 -2.84 -17.96
N ASN A 79 7.13 -3.60 -19.06
CA ASN A 79 8.05 -4.70 -19.35
C ASN A 79 9.52 -4.26 -19.46
N THR A 80 9.78 -3.04 -19.92
CA THR A 80 11.14 -2.49 -20.04
C THR A 80 11.73 -2.02 -18.71
N SER A 81 10.90 -1.80 -17.69
CA SER A 81 11.29 -1.32 -16.38
C SER A 81 10.31 -1.81 -15.32
N PRO A 82 10.34 -3.11 -14.97
CA PRO A 82 9.40 -3.69 -14.01
C PRO A 82 9.52 -3.07 -12.62
N GLY A 83 8.36 -2.81 -12.01
CA GLY A 83 8.26 -2.38 -10.63
C GLY A 83 8.49 -3.50 -9.61
N HIS A 84 8.20 -3.19 -8.35
CA HIS A 84 8.23 -4.15 -7.26
C HIS A 84 7.28 -3.74 -6.12
N PHE A 85 6.90 -4.74 -5.33
CA PHE A 85 6.19 -4.58 -4.09
C PHE A 85 7.15 -4.76 -2.92
N ASP A 86 7.07 -3.90 -1.92
CA ASP A 86 7.78 -4.07 -0.65
C ASP A 86 6.77 -4.20 0.48
N ILE A 87 7.01 -5.16 1.38
CA ILE A 87 6.28 -5.30 2.64
C ILE A 87 7.22 -4.87 3.76
N ALA A 88 6.77 -3.97 4.61
CA ALA A 88 7.52 -3.46 5.76
C ALA A 88 6.64 -3.46 7.02
N ILE A 89 7.28 -3.41 8.18
CA ILE A 89 6.62 -3.17 9.47
C ILE A 89 7.05 -1.82 10.02
N GLY A 90 6.08 -1.03 10.47
CA GLY A 90 6.30 0.28 11.04
C GLY A 90 5.94 0.37 12.51
N THR A 91 6.67 1.20 13.24
CA THR A 91 6.24 1.71 14.54
C THR A 91 5.46 3.00 14.35
N MET A 92 4.51 3.25 15.25
CA MET A 92 3.86 4.54 15.34
C MET A 92 4.50 5.33 16.47
N ALA A 93 4.91 6.56 16.18
CA ALA A 93 5.36 7.51 17.18
C ALA A 93 4.27 7.68 18.25
N VAL A 94 4.60 7.34 19.51
CA VAL A 94 3.69 7.53 20.65
C VAL A 94 3.99 8.83 21.40
N SER A 95 5.08 9.53 21.05
CA SER A 95 5.43 10.84 21.60
C SER A 95 5.95 11.80 20.52
N PRO A 96 5.87 13.13 20.73
CA PRO A 96 6.35 14.13 19.76
C PRO A 96 7.85 14.06 19.43
N ASN A 97 8.64 13.41 20.29
CA ASN A 97 10.09 13.28 20.14
C ASN A 97 10.50 11.95 19.50
N GLU A 98 9.53 11.14 19.12
CA GLU A 98 9.74 9.83 18.54
C GLU A 98 9.39 9.85 17.06
N ASN A 99 10.21 9.18 16.25
CA ASN A 99 9.95 9.01 14.84
C ASN A 99 9.41 7.61 14.57
N ASP A 100 8.55 7.50 13.57
CA ASP A 100 8.20 6.21 12.99
C ASP A 100 9.49 5.52 12.49
N THR A 101 9.68 4.27 12.88
CA THR A 101 10.71 3.40 12.34
C THR A 101 10.05 2.41 11.39
N ILE A 102 10.63 2.20 10.22
CA ILE A 102 10.13 1.27 9.20
C ILE A 102 11.23 0.25 8.92
N ILE A 103 10.88 -1.03 9.03
CA ILE A 103 11.77 -2.17 8.77
C ILE A 103 11.20 -2.95 7.59
N ASP A 104 11.98 -3.04 6.51
CA ASP A 104 11.60 -3.83 5.34
C ASP A 104 11.68 -5.32 5.66
N LEU A 105 10.63 -6.07 5.31
CA LEU A 105 10.51 -7.51 5.56
C LEU A 105 10.77 -8.33 4.30
N VAL A 106 10.22 -7.91 3.16
CA VAL A 106 10.37 -8.63 1.89
C VAL A 106 10.11 -7.73 0.69
N ARG A 107 10.79 -8.03 -0.41
CA ARG A 107 10.56 -7.45 -1.74
C ARG A 107 10.08 -8.51 -2.72
N ILE A 108 9.08 -8.17 -3.53
CA ILE A 108 8.47 -9.04 -4.55
C ILE A 108 8.53 -8.29 -5.89
N MET A 109 9.18 -8.87 -6.89
CA MET A 109 9.22 -8.26 -8.22
C MET A 109 7.86 -8.37 -8.90
N ASP A 110 7.39 -7.30 -9.54
CA ASP A 110 6.20 -7.32 -10.38
C ASP A 110 6.53 -8.00 -11.72
N ARG A 111 5.85 -9.09 -12.05
CA ARG A 111 6.11 -9.87 -13.27
C ARG A 111 5.02 -9.67 -14.33
N GLY A 112 4.19 -8.64 -14.18
CA GLY A 112 3.10 -8.34 -15.11
C GLY A 112 1.83 -9.12 -14.81
N GLU A 113 1.64 -9.53 -13.56
CA GLU A 113 0.37 -10.07 -13.09
C GLU A 113 -0.75 -9.03 -13.34
N PRO A 114 -1.95 -9.46 -13.77
CA PRO A 114 -3.01 -8.54 -14.17
C PRO A 114 -3.59 -7.76 -12.99
N SER A 115 -4.43 -6.77 -13.31
CA SER A 115 -5.26 -6.10 -12.30
C SER A 115 -6.11 -7.10 -11.54
N LEU A 116 -6.36 -6.80 -10.27
CA LEU A 116 -7.04 -7.63 -9.27
C LEU A 116 -6.27 -8.89 -8.85
N HIS A 117 -5.01 -9.07 -9.27
CA HIS A 117 -4.20 -10.19 -8.80
C HIS A 117 -3.94 -10.09 -7.29
N LEU A 118 -4.08 -11.23 -6.60
CA LEU A 118 -3.86 -11.37 -5.16
C LEU A 118 -2.50 -11.98 -4.88
N TYR A 119 -1.72 -11.29 -4.05
CA TYR A 119 -0.47 -11.78 -3.50
C TYR A 119 -0.69 -12.22 -2.06
N THR A 120 -0.10 -13.35 -1.69
CA THR A 120 -0.15 -13.90 -0.33
C THR A 120 1.26 -14.31 0.07
N ILE A 121 1.85 -13.59 1.03
CA ILE A 121 3.27 -13.68 1.35
C ILE A 121 3.43 -13.86 2.86
N ASN A 122 4.19 -14.88 3.25
CA ASN A 122 4.55 -15.08 4.65
C ASN A 122 5.76 -14.21 5.00
N VAL A 123 5.62 -13.38 6.04
CA VAL A 123 6.69 -12.56 6.60
C VAL A 123 6.90 -12.92 8.06
N THR A 124 8.14 -12.83 8.54
CA THR A 124 8.43 -13.00 9.96
C THR A 124 8.35 -11.66 10.66
N ILE A 125 7.49 -11.56 11.67
CA ILE A 125 7.35 -10.35 12.47
C ILE A 125 8.54 -10.26 13.43
N PRO A 126 9.32 -9.16 13.41
CA PRO A 126 10.45 -9.01 14.32
C PRO A 126 9.97 -8.98 15.78
N ARG A 127 10.82 -9.45 16.70
CA ARG A 127 10.52 -9.40 18.13
C ARG A 127 10.46 -7.95 18.60
N ASN A 128 9.61 -7.69 19.60
CA ASN A 128 9.42 -6.34 20.09
C ASN A 128 10.54 -5.92 21.05
N GLU A 129 11.60 -5.31 20.54
CA GLU A 129 12.71 -4.84 21.40
C GLU A 129 12.36 -3.58 22.20
N HIS A 130 11.39 -2.78 21.72
CA HIS A 130 11.09 -1.45 22.26
C HIS A 130 9.74 -1.35 22.99
N GLY A 131 9.00 -2.46 23.15
CA GLY A 131 7.78 -2.51 23.97
C GLY A 131 6.56 -1.77 23.42
N HIS A 132 6.63 -1.12 22.26
CA HIS A 132 5.45 -0.51 21.65
C HIS A 132 4.52 -1.61 21.12
N LYS A 133 3.25 -1.55 21.50
CA LYS A 133 2.25 -2.54 21.10
C LYS A 133 1.58 -2.21 19.77
N LEU A 134 1.37 -0.93 19.46
CA LEU A 134 0.73 -0.53 18.21
C LEU A 134 1.75 -0.49 17.07
N ARG A 135 1.40 -1.16 15.97
CA ARG A 135 2.24 -1.35 14.77
C ARG A 135 1.38 -1.24 13.52
N TYR A 136 2.02 -1.10 12.38
CA TYR A 136 1.38 -1.29 11.09
C TYR A 136 2.22 -2.14 10.15
N ILE A 137 1.57 -2.95 9.31
CA ILE A 137 2.20 -3.49 8.11
C ILE A 137 1.97 -2.49 7.00
N GLN A 138 3.03 -2.14 6.29
CA GLN A 138 3.01 -1.32 5.09
C GLN A 138 3.24 -2.22 3.87
N VAL A 139 2.44 -2.02 2.82
CA VAL A 139 2.77 -2.51 1.47
C VAL A 139 2.99 -1.30 0.57
N ARG A 140 4.11 -1.31 -0.14
CA ARG A 140 4.45 -0.30 -1.15
C ARG A 140 4.46 -0.94 -2.52
N TYR A 141 3.95 -0.26 -3.54
CA TYR A 141 4.14 -0.65 -4.94
C TYR A 141 4.91 0.44 -5.67
N THR A 142 6.17 0.16 -5.98
CA THR A 142 7.03 1.02 -6.80
C THR A 142 6.84 0.64 -8.26
N THR A 143 6.25 1.50 -9.08
CA THR A 143 5.84 1.14 -10.45
C THR A 143 6.99 1.11 -11.45
N MET A 144 7.97 2.00 -11.27
CA MET A 144 9.04 2.28 -12.25
C MET A 144 8.53 2.60 -13.67
N ASN A 145 7.25 2.99 -13.79
CA ASN A 145 6.61 3.37 -15.04
C ASN A 145 6.47 4.89 -15.08
N PRO A 146 7.10 5.60 -16.03
CA PRO A 146 7.10 7.07 -16.08
C PRO A 146 5.71 7.67 -16.39
N SER A 147 4.76 6.86 -16.86
CA SER A 147 3.37 7.26 -17.10
C SER A 147 2.46 7.01 -15.89
N ALA A 148 3.03 6.57 -14.76
CA ALA A 148 2.34 6.20 -13.54
C ALA A 148 2.93 6.96 -12.34
N PRO A 149 2.17 7.17 -11.25
CA PRO A 149 2.78 7.59 -9.98
C PRO A 149 3.88 6.63 -9.53
N ALA A 150 4.92 7.18 -8.91
CA ALA A 150 6.13 6.44 -8.58
C ALA A 150 5.90 5.32 -7.56
N VAL A 151 5.11 5.60 -6.51
CA VAL A 151 4.87 4.66 -5.40
C VAL A 151 3.44 4.78 -4.88
N PHE A 152 2.85 3.63 -4.53
CA PHE A 152 1.58 3.51 -3.82
C PHE A 152 1.79 2.91 -2.44
N TYR A 153 1.00 3.35 -1.46
CA TYR A 153 1.18 3.00 -0.06
C TYR A 153 -0.12 2.47 0.54
N GLN A 154 -0.07 1.31 1.17
CA GLN A 154 -1.15 0.83 2.02
C GLN A 154 -0.62 0.43 3.38
N CYS A 155 -1.40 0.70 4.41
CA CYS A 155 -1.07 0.27 5.77
C CYS A 155 -2.26 -0.43 6.40
N GLY A 156 -2.00 -1.43 7.23
CA GLY A 156 -3.00 -2.03 8.13
C GLY A 156 -2.42 -2.11 9.54
N ASP A 157 -3.20 -1.62 10.50
CA ASP A 157 -2.77 -1.46 11.89
C ASP A 157 -3.05 -2.75 12.67
N PHE A 158 -2.20 -3.08 13.64
CA PHE A 158 -2.34 -4.26 14.50
C PHE A 158 -1.68 -4.05 15.86
N PHE A 159 -2.12 -4.83 16.86
CA PHE A 159 -1.43 -4.92 18.14
C PHE A 159 -0.43 -6.07 18.15
N LEU A 160 0.77 -5.80 18.64
CA LEU A 160 1.80 -6.80 18.88
C LEU A 160 1.67 -7.33 20.31
N PHE A 161 1.64 -8.65 20.48
CA PHE A 161 1.62 -9.32 21.79
C PHE A 161 2.69 -10.42 21.89
N GLN A 162 3.03 -10.79 23.12
CA GLN A 162 4.08 -11.76 23.47
C GLN A 162 3.45 -13.13 23.81
#